data_AF-A0A8T2JRS6-F1
#
_entry.id   AF-A0A8T2JRS6-F1
#
_cell.length_a   1.000
_cell.length_b   1.000
_cell.length_c   1.000
_cell.angle_alpha   90.00
_cell.angle_beta   90.00
_cell.angle_gamma   90.00
#
_symmetry.space_group_name_H-M   'P 1'
#
loop_
_entity.id
_entity.type
_entity.pdbx_description
1 polymer ?
#
loop_
_entity_poly.entity_id
_entity_poly.type
_entity_poly.pdbx_seq_one_letter_code
_entity_poly.pdbx_strand_id
1 'polypeptide(L)'
;MAPLADLPSQLVKDMDKHTPMHPLPEEIQKMPREETICKFCGVSYLILHEFKLLEEKIKAMEKELQFYQGSADREKQLQEDLRRLSQELEQNKTDSESRTKRLSATLLQLEKREDELQMLTNELKQYKEDVKASHSQQELLREKVAKQQSHLTKTSSLLRFLQSDQNQIKKYIKETFENFVAYNKEIYNQVQEMLKSYSSGRF
;
A
#
# COMPACT_ATOMS: atom_id res chain seq x y z
N MET A 1 -23.90 47.11 12.91
CA MET A 1 -24.88 48.19 13.18
C MET A 1 -25.35 48.71 11.82
N ALA A 2 -26.40 48.11 11.28
CA ALA A 2 -27.09 48.61 10.09
C ALA A 2 -28.30 49.42 10.57
N PRO A 3 -28.68 50.53 9.89
CA PRO A 3 -29.69 51.43 10.40
C PRO A 3 -31.05 50.73 10.34
N LEU A 4 -31.74 50.68 11.48
CA LEU A 4 -33.18 50.45 11.56
C LEU A 4 -33.86 51.61 10.82
N ALA A 5 -34.07 51.43 9.51
CA ALA A 5 -34.79 52.38 8.70
C ALA A 5 -36.27 52.32 9.09
N ASP A 6 -36.80 53.48 9.47
CA ASP A 6 -38.19 53.78 9.78
C ASP A 6 -39.17 53.25 8.73
N LEU A 7 -39.63 52.00 8.89
CA LEU A 7 -40.67 51.43 8.04
C LEU A 7 -42.13 51.81 8.39
N PRO A 8 -42.51 52.38 9.56
CA PRO A 8 -43.91 52.79 9.75
C PRO A 8 -44.23 54.11 9.01
N SER A 9 -43.23 54.93 8.71
CA SER A 9 -43.45 56.34 8.30
C SER A 9 -43.72 56.53 6.80
N GLN A 10 -43.44 55.53 5.96
CA GLN A 10 -43.69 55.59 4.51
C GLN A 10 -45.02 54.95 4.10
N LEU A 11 -45.58 54.01 4.87
CA LEU A 11 -46.90 53.43 4.60
C LEU A 11 -48.07 54.38 4.93
N VAL A 12 -47.84 55.41 5.72
CA VAL A 12 -48.87 56.41 6.09
C VAL A 12 -48.95 57.55 5.05
N LYS A 13 -47.92 57.73 4.20
CA LYS A 13 -47.88 58.84 3.23
C LYS A 13 -48.67 58.61 1.94
N ASP A 14 -49.02 57.36 1.63
CA ASP A 14 -49.83 57.00 0.46
C ASP A 14 -51.30 56.70 0.83
N MET A 15 -51.81 57.32 1.90
CA MET A 15 -53.27 57.49 2.06
C MET A 15 -53.75 58.61 1.13
N ASP A 16 -53.48 58.43 -0.17
CA ASP A 16 -53.96 59.30 -1.22
C ASP A 16 -55.48 59.46 -1.06
N LYS A 17 -55.95 60.72 -1.00
CA LYS A 17 -57.38 61.03 -1.06
C LYS A 17 -57.94 60.35 -2.30
N HIS A 18 -58.65 59.25 -2.11
CA HIS A 18 -59.22 58.48 -3.21
C HIS A 18 -60.20 59.39 -3.96
N THR A 19 -59.81 59.79 -5.15
CA THR A 19 -60.72 60.44 -6.10
C THR A 19 -61.40 59.29 -6.85
N PRO A 20 -62.73 59.14 -6.78
CA PRO A 20 -63.42 58.05 -7.46
C PRO A 20 -63.09 58.04 -8.96
N MET A 21 -62.63 56.90 -9.47
CA MET A 21 -62.27 56.68 -10.89
C MET A 21 -63.42 57.01 -11.86
N HIS A 22 -64.65 56.90 -11.37
CA HIS A 22 -65.85 57.36 -12.07
C HIS A 22 -66.61 58.28 -11.11
N PRO A 23 -66.84 59.56 -11.50
CA PRO A 23 -67.70 60.43 -10.72
C PRO A 23 -69.10 59.84 -10.66
N LEU A 24 -69.77 60.02 -9.52
CA LEU A 24 -71.16 59.65 -9.36
C LEU A 24 -72.01 60.22 -10.50
N PRO A 25 -72.95 59.44 -11.09
CA PRO A 25 -73.89 59.96 -12.08
C PRO A 25 -74.53 61.26 -11.62
N GLU A 26 -74.76 62.20 -12.54
CA GLU A 26 -75.22 63.56 -12.21
C GLU A 26 -76.55 63.54 -11.44
N GLU A 27 -77.38 62.53 -11.66
CA GLU A 27 -78.65 62.31 -10.97
C GLU A 27 -78.47 62.11 -9.46
N ILE A 28 -77.38 61.45 -9.05
CA ILE A 28 -77.11 61.16 -7.63
C ILE A 28 -76.40 62.34 -6.97
N GLN A 29 -75.58 63.09 -7.70
CA GLN A 29 -74.94 64.31 -7.20
C GLN A 29 -75.94 65.44 -6.94
N LYS A 30 -77.03 65.50 -7.71
CA LYS A 30 -78.09 66.52 -7.59
C LYS A 30 -79.21 66.10 -6.62
N MET A 31 -79.19 64.90 -6.06
CA MET A 31 -80.20 64.44 -5.09
C MET A 31 -80.04 65.14 -3.73
N PRO A 32 -81.15 65.49 -3.06
CA PRO A 32 -81.11 66.04 -1.72
C PRO A 32 -80.54 65.00 -0.73
N ARG A 33 -79.82 65.50 0.29
CA ARG A 33 -79.09 64.63 1.22
C ARG A 33 -80.02 63.64 1.93
N GLU A 34 -81.27 64.01 2.17
CA GLU A 34 -82.26 63.14 2.82
C GLU A 34 -82.62 61.88 2.02
N GLU A 35 -82.37 61.85 0.70
CA GLU A 35 -82.69 60.72 -0.18
C GLU A 35 -81.52 59.75 -0.38
N THR A 36 -80.28 60.23 -0.22
CA THR A 36 -79.07 59.39 -0.27
C THR A 36 -78.80 58.65 1.04
N ILE A 37 -79.58 58.98 2.08
CA ILE A 37 -79.47 58.47 3.43
C ILE A 37 -80.58 57.44 3.71
N CYS A 38 -80.20 56.30 4.28
CA CYS A 38 -81.12 55.29 4.77
C CYS A 38 -82.09 55.87 5.82
N LYS A 39 -83.40 55.90 5.52
CA LYS A 39 -84.44 56.45 6.43
C LYS A 39 -84.59 55.70 7.76
N PHE A 40 -84.07 54.47 7.87
CA PHE A 40 -84.15 53.65 9.08
C PHE A 40 -82.89 53.71 9.94
N CYS A 41 -81.74 54.02 9.34
CA CYS A 41 -80.42 53.86 9.96
C CYS A 41 -79.52 55.09 9.84
N GLY A 42 -79.89 56.10 9.05
CA GLY A 42 -79.20 57.39 8.96
C GLY A 42 -77.87 57.38 8.20
N VAL A 43 -77.46 56.24 7.64
CA VAL A 43 -76.18 56.10 6.92
C VAL A 43 -76.35 56.38 5.42
N SER A 44 -75.40 57.08 4.81
CA SER A 44 -75.35 57.29 3.36
C SER A 44 -74.97 55.98 2.64
N TYR A 45 -75.76 55.59 1.65
CA TYR A 45 -75.49 54.39 0.84
C TYR A 45 -74.17 54.48 0.05
N LEU A 46 -73.71 55.70 -0.26
CA LEU A 46 -72.45 55.95 -0.95
C LEU A 46 -71.25 55.62 -0.07
N ILE A 47 -71.30 56.07 1.19
CA ILE A 47 -70.27 55.79 2.19
C ILE A 47 -70.17 54.27 2.43
N LEU A 48 -71.31 53.57 2.49
CA LEU A 48 -71.33 52.12 2.69
C LEU A 48 -70.65 51.35 1.54
N HIS A 49 -70.77 51.80 0.29
CA HIS A 49 -70.10 51.17 -0.85
C HIS A 49 -68.59 51.39 -0.84
N GLU A 50 -68.14 52.62 -0.54
CA GLU A 50 -66.72 52.95 -0.41
C GLU A 50 -66.05 52.14 0.71
N PHE A 51 -66.72 51.97 1.85
CA PHE A 51 -66.22 51.10 2.93
C PHE A 51 -66.08 49.64 2.50
N LYS A 52 -67.03 49.10 1.72
CA LYS A 52 -66.94 47.73 1.19
C LYS A 52 -65.78 47.56 0.20
N LEU A 53 -65.57 48.52 -0.69
CA LEU A 53 -64.44 48.50 -1.63
C LEU A 53 -63.10 48.56 -0.89
N LEU A 54 -63.02 49.38 0.17
CA LEU A 54 -61.84 49.44 1.02
C LEU A 54 -61.62 48.12 1.79
N GLU A 55 -62.66 47.49 2.33
CA GLU A 55 -62.55 46.17 2.95
C GLU A 55 -62.05 45.10 1.98
N GLU A 56 -62.55 45.08 0.75
CA GLU A 56 -62.11 44.14 -0.28
C GLU A 56 -60.64 44.39 -0.67
N LYS A 57 -60.24 45.66 -0.80
CA LYS A 57 -58.85 46.04 -1.08
C LYS A 57 -57.92 45.65 0.07
N ILE A 58 -58.34 45.84 1.32
CA ILE A 58 -57.57 45.43 2.50
C ILE A 58 -57.42 43.90 2.50
N LYS A 59 -58.49 43.14 2.27
CA LYS A 59 -58.42 41.66 2.19
C LYS A 59 -57.53 41.18 1.06
N ALA A 60 -57.50 41.88 -0.07
CA ALA A 60 -56.59 41.57 -1.18
C ALA A 60 -55.13 41.83 -0.78
N MET A 61 -54.85 43.00 -0.19
CA MET A 61 -53.52 43.35 0.32
C MET A 61 -53.02 42.40 1.41
N GLU A 62 -53.88 41.98 2.34
CA GLU A 62 -53.52 41.00 3.38
C GLU A 62 -53.08 39.66 2.78
N LYS A 63 -53.75 39.18 1.74
CA LYS A 63 -53.37 37.95 1.02
C LYS A 63 -52.04 38.09 0.32
N GLU A 64 -51.79 39.22 -0.35
CA GLU A 64 -50.49 39.49 -0.98
C GLU A 64 -49.38 39.55 0.07
N LEU A 65 -49.62 40.19 1.21
CA LEU A 65 -48.64 40.31 2.29
C LEU A 65 -48.28 38.94 2.88
N GLN A 66 -49.27 38.07 3.10
CA GLN A 66 -49.05 36.68 3.51
C GLN A 66 -48.25 35.89 2.46
N PHE A 67 -48.54 36.09 1.17
CA PHE A 67 -47.79 35.46 0.09
C PHE A 67 -46.32 35.90 0.06
N TYR A 68 -46.05 37.20 0.23
CA TYR A 68 -44.69 37.74 0.27
C TYR A 68 -43.93 37.29 1.52
N GLN A 69 -44.58 37.23 2.68
CA GLN A 69 -43.99 36.67 3.90
C GLN A 69 -43.57 35.21 3.70
N GLY A 70 -44.48 34.37 3.19
CA GLY A 70 -44.15 32.97 2.89
C GLY A 70 -43.06 32.82 1.83
N SER A 71 -42.96 33.76 0.88
CA SER A 71 -41.88 33.77 -0.11
C SER A 71 -40.54 34.13 0.51
N ALA A 72 -40.50 35.13 1.40
CA ALA A 72 -39.29 35.52 2.12
C ALA A 72 -38.77 34.40 3.02
N ASP A 73 -39.65 33.63 3.67
CA ASP A 73 -39.24 32.50 4.50
C ASP A 73 -38.69 31.33 3.67
N ARG A 74 -39.29 31.04 2.51
CA ARG A 74 -38.73 30.05 1.56
C ARG A 74 -37.35 30.47 1.05
N GLU A 75 -37.18 31.75 0.71
CA GLU A 75 -35.89 32.27 0.24
C GLU A 75 -34.81 32.16 1.32
N LYS A 76 -35.13 32.48 2.58
CA LYS A 76 -34.20 32.28 3.71
C LYS A 76 -33.79 30.81 3.85
N GLN A 77 -34.74 29.89 3.75
CA GLN A 77 -34.46 28.46 3.83
C GLN A 77 -33.52 28.01 2.70
N LEU A 78 -33.79 28.45 1.47
CA LEU A 78 -32.95 28.15 0.30
C LEU A 78 -31.55 28.73 0.45
N GLN A 79 -31.40 29.93 1.02
CA GLN A 79 -30.10 30.53 1.28
C GLN A 79 -29.28 29.73 2.30
N GLU A 80 -29.91 29.23 3.37
CA GLU A 80 -29.21 28.37 4.35
C GLU A 80 -28.83 27.02 3.73
N ASP A 81 -29.71 26.42 2.93
CA ASP A 81 -29.41 25.17 2.22
C ASP A 81 -28.26 25.36 1.21
N LEU A 82 -28.24 26.47 0.47
CA LEU A 82 -27.13 26.82 -0.43
C LEU A 82 -25.82 27.00 0.32
N ARG A 83 -25.86 27.64 1.50
CA ARG A 83 -24.66 27.83 2.33
C ARG A 83 -24.12 26.49 2.82
N ARG A 84 -25.00 25.61 3.30
CA ARG A 84 -24.64 24.25 3.74
C ARG A 84 -24.02 23.45 2.58
N LEU A 85 -24.69 23.41 1.43
CA LEU A 85 -24.21 22.67 0.25
C LEU A 85 -22.88 23.21 -0.26
N SER A 86 -22.67 24.53 -0.24
CA SER A 86 -21.39 25.14 -0.63
C SER A 86 -20.27 24.72 0.31
N GLN A 87 -20.53 24.67 1.62
CA GLN A 87 -19.54 24.22 2.59
C GLN A 87 -19.21 22.72 2.42
N GLU A 88 -20.23 21.88 2.20
CA GLU A 88 -20.04 20.46 1.91
C GLU A 88 -19.23 20.22 0.63
N LEU A 89 -19.48 21.03 -0.41
CA LEU A 89 -18.73 20.95 -1.66
C LEU A 89 -17.25 21.28 -1.48
N GLU A 90 -16.93 22.36 -0.77
CA GLU A 90 -15.54 22.73 -0.48
C GLU A 90 -14.84 21.67 0.39
N GLN A 91 -15.54 21.12 1.38
CA GLN A 91 -14.99 20.02 2.18
C GLN A 91 -14.72 18.78 1.30
N ASN A 92 -15.66 18.38 0.45
CA ASN A 92 -15.47 17.25 -0.46
C ASN A 92 -14.33 17.47 -1.45
N LYS A 93 -14.15 18.71 -1.92
CA LYS A 93 -13.06 19.08 -2.83
C LYS A 93 -11.70 18.94 -2.14
N THR A 94 -11.54 19.50 -0.94
CA THR A 94 -10.30 19.38 -0.17
C THR A 94 -9.99 17.93 0.21
N ASP A 95 -11.01 17.16 0.60
CA ASP A 95 -10.91 15.72 0.85
C ASP A 95 -10.44 14.96 -0.40
N SER A 96 -11.05 15.23 -1.56
CA SER A 96 -10.70 14.60 -2.84
C SER A 96 -9.25 14.91 -3.25
N GLU A 97 -8.82 16.16 -3.11
CA GLU A 97 -7.44 16.57 -3.38
C GLU A 97 -6.45 15.87 -2.44
N SER A 98 -6.77 15.77 -1.14
CA SER A 98 -5.94 15.06 -0.18
C SER A 98 -5.83 13.56 -0.50
N ARG A 99 -6.94 12.92 -0.86
CA ARG A 99 -6.99 11.50 -1.26
C ARG A 99 -6.17 11.26 -2.52
N THR A 100 -6.27 12.17 -3.50
CA THR A 100 -5.50 12.09 -4.75
C THR A 100 -4.00 12.20 -4.49
N LYS A 101 -3.57 13.15 -3.63
CA LYS A 101 -2.16 13.29 -3.23
C LYS A 101 -1.64 12.03 -2.52
N ARG A 102 -2.40 11.46 -1.59
CA ARG A 102 -2.04 10.20 -0.92
C ARG A 102 -1.96 9.03 -1.89
N LEU A 103 -2.91 8.93 -2.82
CA LEU A 103 -2.93 7.89 -3.83
C LEU A 103 -1.68 7.97 -4.72
N SER A 104 -1.34 9.16 -5.21
CA SER A 104 -0.12 9.39 -6.00
C SER A 104 1.14 9.01 -5.23
N ALA A 105 1.26 9.40 -3.96
CA ALA A 105 2.40 9.02 -3.12
C ALA A 105 2.48 7.50 -2.92
N THR A 106 1.34 6.83 -2.74
CA THR A 106 1.27 5.38 -2.58
C THR A 106 1.65 4.65 -3.87
N LEU A 107 1.21 5.15 -5.03
CA LEU A 107 1.58 4.61 -6.33
C LEU A 107 3.10 4.68 -6.57
N LEU A 108 3.73 5.81 -6.23
CA LEU A 108 5.18 5.97 -6.37
C LEU A 108 5.95 5.04 -5.42
N GLN A 109 5.43 4.80 -4.21
CA GLN A 109 6.01 3.79 -3.31
C GLN A 109 5.85 2.38 -3.87
N LEU A 110 4.71 2.07 -4.49
CA LEU A 110 4.44 0.76 -5.08
C LEU A 110 5.37 0.47 -6.25
N GLU A 111 5.56 1.44 -7.16
CA GLU A 111 6.51 1.36 -8.27
C GLU A 111 7.94 1.11 -7.78
N LYS A 112 8.39 1.86 -6.76
CA LYS A 112 9.70 1.62 -6.14
C LYS A 112 9.84 0.21 -5.59
N ARG A 113 8.79 -0.32 -4.96
CA ARG A 113 8.80 -1.69 -4.41
C ARG A 113 8.80 -2.74 -5.51
N GLU A 114 8.14 -2.47 -6.63
CA GLU A 114 8.16 -3.33 -7.81
C GLU A 114 9.57 -3.39 -8.41
N ASP A 115 10.26 -2.26 -8.53
CA ASP A 115 11.66 -2.20 -8.96
C ASP A 115 12.60 -2.98 -8.02
N GLU A 116 12.44 -2.79 -6.70
CA GLU A 116 13.22 -3.52 -5.68
C GLU A 116 13.00 -5.04 -5.79
N LEU A 117 11.76 -5.48 -6.00
CA LEU A 117 11.43 -6.90 -6.18
C LEU A 117 12.03 -7.46 -7.47
N GLN A 118 12.02 -6.68 -8.55
CA GLN A 118 12.60 -7.09 -9.82
C GLN A 118 14.13 -7.25 -9.70
N MET A 119 14.79 -6.34 -9.00
CA MET A 119 16.23 -6.44 -8.70
C MET A 119 16.54 -7.69 -7.87
N LEU A 120 15.82 -7.91 -6.78
CA LEU A 120 16.00 -9.10 -5.92
C LEU A 120 15.75 -10.40 -6.68
N THR A 121 14.78 -10.41 -7.60
CA THR A 121 14.47 -11.58 -8.43
C THR A 121 15.63 -11.90 -9.36
N ASN A 122 16.25 -10.88 -9.97
CA ASN A 122 17.43 -11.05 -10.82
C ASN A 122 18.64 -11.55 -10.01
N GLU A 123 18.88 -10.98 -8.83
CA GLU A 123 19.95 -11.43 -7.92
C GLU A 123 19.76 -12.90 -7.51
N LEU A 124 18.54 -13.29 -7.13
CA LEU A 124 18.22 -14.68 -6.80
C LEU A 124 18.48 -15.64 -7.96
N LYS A 125 18.21 -15.21 -9.19
CA LYS A 125 18.51 -16.00 -10.38
C LYS A 125 20.02 -16.18 -10.56
N GLN A 126 20.80 -15.12 -10.40
CA GLN A 126 22.27 -15.17 -10.47
C GLN A 126 22.85 -16.08 -9.39
N TYR A 127 22.45 -15.91 -8.12
CA TYR A 127 22.90 -16.78 -7.03
C TYR A 127 22.58 -18.26 -7.29
N LYS A 128 21.43 -18.56 -7.89
CA LYS A 128 21.07 -19.94 -8.25
C LYS A 128 21.99 -20.51 -9.34
N GLU A 129 22.43 -19.70 -10.28
CA GLU A 129 23.40 -20.10 -11.31
C GLU A 129 24.78 -20.33 -10.70
N ASP A 130 25.24 -19.44 -9.81
CA ASP A 130 26.53 -19.56 -9.11
C ASP A 130 26.61 -20.80 -8.22
N VAL A 131 25.53 -21.11 -7.51
CA VAL A 131 25.43 -22.33 -6.69
C VAL A 131 25.52 -23.57 -7.57
N LYS A 132 24.86 -23.59 -8.73
CA LYS A 132 24.96 -24.72 -9.67
C LYS A 132 26.37 -24.87 -10.24
N ALA A 133 27.03 -23.78 -10.59
CA ALA A 133 28.41 -23.79 -11.08
C ALA A 133 29.37 -24.32 -10.00
N SER A 134 29.25 -23.81 -8.78
CA SER A 134 30.05 -24.23 -7.61
C SER A 134 29.83 -25.71 -7.29
N HIS A 135 28.57 -26.18 -7.32
CA HIS A 135 28.26 -27.58 -7.10
C HIS A 135 28.87 -28.49 -8.17
N SER A 136 28.79 -28.08 -9.44
CA SER A 136 29.41 -28.82 -10.55
C SER A 136 30.93 -28.92 -10.38
N GLN A 137 31.58 -27.83 -9.95
CA GLN A 137 33.01 -27.82 -9.65
C GLN A 137 33.36 -28.72 -8.47
N GLN A 138 32.54 -28.72 -7.41
CA GLN A 138 32.71 -29.59 -6.25
C GLN A 138 32.67 -31.08 -6.66
N GLU A 139 31.72 -31.48 -7.51
CA GLU A 139 31.59 -32.87 -7.96
C GLU A 139 32.81 -33.32 -8.78
N LEU A 140 33.34 -32.45 -9.66
CA LEU A 140 34.58 -32.71 -10.39
C LEU A 140 35.79 -32.91 -9.45
N LEU A 141 35.90 -32.09 -8.39
CA LEU A 141 36.96 -32.23 -7.40
C LEU A 141 36.79 -33.51 -6.58
N ARG A 142 35.56 -33.85 -6.19
CA ARG A 142 35.24 -35.10 -5.47
C ARG A 142 35.66 -36.32 -6.28
N GLU A 143 35.38 -36.33 -7.59
CA GLU A 143 35.79 -37.43 -8.48
C GLU A 143 37.33 -37.54 -8.57
N LYS A 144 38.03 -36.41 -8.70
CA LYS A 144 39.51 -36.39 -8.72
C LYS A 144 40.11 -36.93 -7.41
N VAL A 145 39.56 -36.52 -6.27
CA VAL A 145 40.00 -37.01 -4.96
C VAL A 145 39.76 -38.51 -4.82
N ALA A 146 38.59 -39.01 -5.23
CA ALA A 146 38.29 -40.44 -5.20
C ALA A 146 39.27 -41.26 -6.06
N LYS A 147 39.61 -40.76 -7.27
CA LYS A 147 40.64 -41.37 -8.13
C LYS A 147 42.00 -41.40 -7.43
N GLN A 148 42.44 -40.29 -6.85
CA GLN A 148 43.72 -40.21 -6.14
C GLN A 148 43.77 -41.15 -4.92
N GLN A 149 42.68 -41.25 -4.14
CA GLN A 149 42.59 -42.19 -3.02
C GLN A 149 42.71 -43.65 -3.47
N SER A 150 42.09 -44.01 -4.60
CA SER A 150 42.23 -45.34 -5.20
C SER A 150 43.69 -45.62 -5.63
N HIS A 151 44.34 -44.65 -6.28
CA HIS A 151 45.76 -44.76 -6.64
C HIS A 151 46.66 -44.93 -5.41
N LEU A 152 46.49 -44.09 -4.38
CA LEU A 152 47.25 -44.18 -3.14
C LEU A 152 47.07 -45.54 -2.47
N THR A 153 45.84 -46.04 -2.39
CA THR A 153 45.54 -47.36 -1.79
C THR A 153 46.28 -48.48 -2.52
N LYS A 154 46.28 -48.47 -3.86
CA LYS A 154 47.02 -49.43 -4.69
C LYS A 154 48.52 -49.33 -4.45
N THR A 155 49.10 -48.13 -4.50
CA THR A 155 50.53 -47.91 -4.27
C THR A 155 50.96 -48.35 -2.86
N SER A 156 50.16 -48.07 -1.84
CA SER A 156 50.44 -48.52 -0.47
C SER A 156 50.38 -50.04 -0.33
N SER A 157 49.49 -50.73 -1.06
CA SER A 157 49.47 -52.19 -1.07
C SER A 157 50.72 -52.79 -1.73
N LEU A 158 51.16 -52.22 -2.85
CA LEU A 158 52.37 -52.63 -3.54
C LEU A 158 53.63 -52.38 -2.68
N LEU A 159 53.70 -51.24 -2.01
CA LEU A 159 54.82 -50.92 -1.13
C LEU A 159 54.92 -51.91 0.03
N ARG A 160 53.78 -52.27 0.64
CA ARG A 160 53.74 -53.30 1.70
C ARG A 160 54.20 -54.67 1.19
N PHE A 161 53.80 -55.04 -0.02
CA PHE A 161 54.25 -56.26 -0.66
C PHE A 161 55.79 -56.26 -0.86
N LEU A 162 56.33 -55.20 -1.48
CA LEU A 162 57.78 -55.07 -1.70
C LEU A 162 58.57 -55.05 -0.38
N GLN A 163 58.04 -54.43 0.67
CA GLN A 163 58.65 -54.46 2.00
C GLN A 163 58.70 -55.89 2.59
N SER A 164 57.64 -56.66 2.41
CA SER A 164 57.60 -58.08 2.81
C SER A 164 58.65 -58.88 2.03
N ASP A 165 58.70 -58.76 0.71
CA ASP A 165 59.67 -59.45 -0.14
C ASP A 165 61.12 -59.09 0.24
N GLN A 166 61.40 -57.81 0.46
CA GLN A 166 62.70 -57.36 0.92
C GLN A 166 63.09 -58.02 2.25
N ASN A 167 62.15 -58.14 3.19
CA ASN A 167 62.39 -58.81 4.47
C ASN A 167 62.63 -60.32 4.31
N GLN A 168 61.91 -60.98 3.39
CA GLN A 168 62.13 -62.38 3.07
C GLN A 168 63.51 -62.60 2.43
N ILE A 169 63.91 -61.78 1.47
CA ILE A 169 65.23 -61.84 0.82
C ILE A 169 66.34 -61.62 1.87
N LYS A 170 66.21 -60.61 2.73
CA LYS A 170 67.17 -60.37 3.83
C LYS A 170 67.31 -61.59 4.74
N LYS A 171 66.19 -62.23 5.10
CA LYS A 171 66.18 -63.45 5.91
C LYS A 171 66.89 -64.60 5.20
N TYR A 172 66.56 -64.85 3.93
CA TYR A 172 67.18 -65.89 3.12
C TYR A 172 68.69 -65.72 2.97
N ILE A 173 69.15 -64.48 2.70
CA ILE A 173 70.59 -64.17 2.60
C ILE A 173 71.29 -64.43 3.92
N LYS A 174 70.69 -64.02 5.05
CA LYS A 174 71.25 -64.24 6.38
C LYS A 174 71.40 -65.73 6.68
N GLU A 175 70.35 -66.51 6.46
CA GLU A 175 70.36 -67.97 6.67
C GLU A 175 71.39 -68.66 5.76
N THR A 176 71.46 -68.28 4.48
CA THR A 176 72.45 -68.82 3.54
C THR A 176 73.89 -68.51 3.96
N PHE A 177 74.13 -67.29 4.45
CA PHE A 177 75.45 -66.88 4.94
C PHE A 177 75.84 -67.64 6.21
N GLU A 178 74.92 -67.80 7.16
CA GLU A 178 75.13 -68.59 8.38
C GLU A 178 75.47 -70.05 8.03
N ASN A 179 74.73 -70.65 7.09
CA ASN A 179 75.00 -72.01 6.60
C ASN A 179 76.37 -72.12 5.91
N PHE A 180 76.75 -71.14 5.08
CA PHE A 180 78.05 -71.11 4.42
C PHE A 180 79.20 -71.01 5.43
N VAL A 181 79.07 -70.16 6.45
CA VAL A 181 80.06 -70.05 7.53
C VAL A 181 80.18 -71.36 8.30
N ALA A 182 79.06 -72.02 8.61
CA ALA A 182 79.05 -73.31 9.29
C ALA A 182 79.76 -74.40 8.47
N TYR A 183 79.43 -74.50 7.17
CA TYR A 183 80.04 -75.46 6.25
C TYR A 183 81.55 -75.24 6.08
N ASN A 184 82.00 -73.99 5.92
CA ASN A 184 83.43 -73.69 5.85
C ASN A 184 84.17 -74.04 7.14
N LYS A 185 83.54 -73.85 8.31
CA LYS A 185 84.11 -74.26 9.60
C LYS A 185 84.23 -75.78 9.68
N GLU A 186 83.23 -76.51 9.20
CA GLU A 186 83.27 -77.97 9.14
C GLU A 186 84.38 -78.48 8.24
N ILE A 187 84.52 -77.94 7.02
CA ILE A 187 85.64 -78.26 6.11
C ILE A 187 86.98 -77.99 6.79
N TYR A 188 87.14 -76.83 7.43
CA TYR A 188 88.38 -76.47 8.11
C TYR A 188 88.75 -77.51 9.19
N ASN A 189 87.76 -77.91 10.00
CA ASN A 189 87.95 -78.95 11.02
C ASN A 189 88.34 -80.29 10.40
N GLN A 190 87.63 -80.73 9.34
CA GLN A 190 87.94 -81.96 8.61
C GLN A 190 89.37 -81.96 8.06
N VAL A 191 89.81 -80.85 7.44
CA VAL A 191 91.18 -80.68 6.95
C VAL A 191 92.20 -80.74 8.10
N GLN A 192 91.90 -80.10 9.24
CA GLN A 192 92.77 -80.11 10.41
C GLN A 192 92.91 -81.52 11.03
N GLU A 193 91.82 -82.29 11.08
CA GLU A 193 91.83 -83.69 11.53
C GLU A 193 92.65 -84.58 10.58
N MET A 194 92.47 -84.44 9.26
CA MET A 194 93.30 -85.13 8.27
C MET A 194 94.80 -84.83 8.47
N LEU A 195 95.17 -83.56 8.67
CA LEU A 195 96.55 -83.16 8.93
C LEU A 195 97.11 -83.79 10.22
N LYS A 196 96.32 -83.87 11.29
CA LYS A 196 96.71 -84.53 12.56
C LYS A 196 96.86 -86.05 12.40
N SER A 197 95.99 -86.69 11.62
CA SER A 197 96.10 -88.13 11.33
C SER A 197 97.36 -88.44 10.50
N TYR A 198 97.74 -87.56 9.57
CA TYR A 198 98.93 -87.70 8.74
C TYR A 198 100.25 -87.45 9.50
N SER A 199 100.24 -86.58 10.52
CA SER A 199 101.40 -86.36 11.39
C SER A 199 101.56 -87.44 12.46
N SER A 200 100.47 -88.12 12.88
CA SER A 200 100.50 -89.21 13.87
C SER A 200 100.87 -90.58 13.28
N GLY A 201 100.83 -90.73 11.95
CA GLY A 201 101.23 -91.94 11.22
C GLY A 201 102.71 -92.01 10.81
N ARG A 202 103.54 -91.07 11.29
CA ARG A 202 105.01 -91.10 11.18
C ARG A 202 105.62 -91.47 12.54
N PHE A 203 105.69 -92.77 12.83
CA PHE A 203 106.62 -93.37 13.79
C PHE A 203 107.49 -94.36 13.02
#